data_AF-A0A1M6DAC8-F1
#
_entry.id   AF-A0A1M6DAC8-F1
#
_cell.length_a   1.000
_cell.length_b   1.000
_cell.length_c   1.000
_cell.angle_alpha   90.00
_cell.angle_beta   90.00
_cell.angle_gamma   90.00
#
_symmetry.space_group_name_H-M   'P 1'
#
loop_
_entity.id
_entity.type
_entity.pdbx_description
1 polymer ?
#
loop_
_entity_poly.entity_id
_entity_poly.type
_entity_poly.pdbx_seq_one_letter_code
_entity_poly.pdbx_strand_id
1 'polypeptide(L)'
;MYPVIRMAKEAAKYRNAPRLGLFDTHESRHVCWPHDIDLWMELNNGRTLTLYDLGRMILFMRIGVVDVMKREKWAGTIAGASVRYRARVRMFDRIDMRTRVVGWDDRFLYIEQGMWRGETCTSHALLRTAVTSKAGLVPMADVAKVMDGVQSPPLPDWIAEWARAEAMRPWPPMQDQLAPKLAAQG
;
A
#
# COMPACT_ATOMS: atom_id res chain seq x y z
N MET A 1 2.68 11.63 -13.19
CA MET A 1 3.97 10.97 -13.51
C MET A 1 4.57 10.34 -12.25
N TYR A 2 5.09 9.12 -12.34
CA TYR A 2 5.72 8.43 -11.21
C TYR A 2 7.00 9.15 -10.72
N PRO A 3 7.29 9.23 -9.41
CA PRO A 3 8.40 10.02 -8.87
C PRO A 3 9.74 9.25 -8.95
N VAL A 4 10.14 8.82 -10.15
CA VAL A 4 11.31 7.95 -10.38
C VAL A 4 12.59 8.52 -9.76
N ILE A 5 12.84 9.82 -9.92
CA ILE A 5 14.02 10.50 -9.35
C ILE A 5 14.00 10.43 -7.82
N ARG A 6 12.84 10.63 -7.19
CA ARG A 6 12.70 10.54 -5.73
C ARG A 6 12.86 9.10 -5.26
N MET A 7 12.34 8.14 -6.01
CA MET A 7 12.53 6.71 -5.71
C MET A 7 14.01 6.34 -5.74
N ALA A 8 14.73 6.70 -6.80
CA ALA A 8 16.17 6.44 -6.92
C ALA A 8 16.96 7.11 -5.79
N LYS A 9 16.62 8.36 -5.43
CA LYS A 9 17.21 9.06 -4.29
C LYS A 9 16.97 8.32 -2.98
N GLU A 10 15.73 7.92 -2.68
CA GLU A 10 15.40 7.22 -1.43
C GLU A 10 16.08 5.85 -1.37
N ALA A 11 16.12 5.11 -2.48
CA ALA A 11 16.87 3.85 -2.57
C ALA A 11 18.37 4.06 -2.29
N ALA A 12 18.99 5.08 -2.90
CA ALA A 12 20.39 5.41 -2.65
C ALA A 12 20.64 5.83 -1.20
N LYS A 13 19.73 6.61 -0.60
CA LYS A 13 19.82 7.07 0.80
C LYS A 13 19.78 5.90 1.78
N TYR A 14 18.91 4.92 1.56
CA TYR A 14 18.70 3.79 2.48
C TYR A 14 19.45 2.51 2.10
N ARG A 15 20.25 2.50 1.03
CA ARG A 15 20.97 1.30 0.55
C ARG A 15 21.84 0.61 1.60
N ASN A 16 22.39 1.39 2.53
CA ASN A 16 23.27 0.92 3.61
C ASN A 16 22.62 1.07 4.99
N ALA A 17 21.33 1.43 5.05
CA ALA A 17 20.64 1.53 6.33
C ALA A 17 20.48 0.12 6.94
N PRO A 18 20.47 0.00 8.28
CA PRO A 18 20.21 -1.28 8.94
C PRO A 18 18.92 -1.92 8.42
N ARG A 19 18.93 -3.25 8.32
CA ARG A 19 17.72 -4.02 8.02
C ARG A 19 16.65 -3.75 9.09
N LEU A 20 15.41 -3.80 8.65
CA LEU A 20 14.24 -3.73 9.53
C LEU A 20 13.69 -5.14 9.73
N GLY A 21 13.15 -5.40 10.92
CA GLY A 21 12.26 -6.54 11.12
C GLY A 21 11.01 -6.42 10.25
N LEU A 22 10.37 -7.55 9.95
CA LEU A 22 9.23 -7.62 9.02
C LEU A 22 8.09 -6.66 9.39
N PHE A 23 7.84 -6.47 10.68
CA PHE A 23 6.76 -5.64 11.23
C PHE A 23 7.25 -4.29 11.80
N ASP A 24 8.53 -3.97 11.64
CA ASP A 24 9.07 -2.68 12.06
C ASP A 24 8.55 -1.55 11.16
N THR A 25 8.58 -0.33 11.68
CA THR A 25 8.14 0.85 10.92
C THR A 25 9.30 1.48 10.17
N HIS A 26 9.15 1.61 8.86
CA HIS A 26 10.00 2.48 8.07
C HIS A 26 9.52 3.92 8.16
N GLU A 27 10.42 4.81 8.58
CA GLU A 27 10.19 6.26 8.58
C GLU A 27 11.04 6.96 7.50
N SER A 28 10.42 7.90 6.79
CA SER A 28 11.07 8.72 5.76
C SER A 28 10.55 10.14 5.76
N ARG A 29 11.34 11.09 5.24
CA ARG A 29 11.01 12.50 5.19
C ARG A 29 10.96 13.02 3.77
N HIS A 30 9.87 13.68 3.45
CA HIS A 30 9.57 14.19 2.12
C HIS A 30 9.18 15.65 2.16
N VAL A 31 9.23 16.31 1.01
CA VAL A 31 8.70 17.64 0.79
C VAL A 31 7.59 17.52 -0.26
N CYS A 32 6.48 18.24 -0.05
CA CYS A 32 5.45 18.41 -1.07
C CYS A 32 5.95 19.44 -2.11
N TRP A 33 6.29 18.99 -3.31
CA TRP A 33 6.82 19.88 -4.35
C TRP A 33 5.69 20.53 -5.16
N PRO A 34 5.97 21.61 -5.94
CA PRO A 34 4.94 22.27 -6.75
C PRO A 34 4.18 21.32 -7.69
N HIS A 35 4.86 20.31 -8.24
CA HIS A 35 4.27 19.31 -9.13
C HIS A 35 3.52 18.17 -8.41
N ASP A 36 3.50 18.20 -7.07
CA ASP A 36 2.68 17.30 -6.26
C ASP A 36 1.27 17.87 -6.02
N ILE A 37 1.07 19.16 -6.32
CA ILE A 37 -0.14 19.94 -6.03
C ILE A 37 -1.14 19.86 -7.19
N ASP A 38 -2.43 19.90 -6.87
CA ASP A 38 -3.52 20.04 -7.87
C ASP A 38 -4.04 21.48 -7.99
N LEU A 39 -5.11 21.64 -8.79
CA LEU A 39 -5.74 22.95 -9.05
C LEU A 39 -6.32 23.62 -7.78
N TRP A 40 -6.50 22.88 -6.69
CA TRP A 40 -6.98 23.38 -5.40
C TRP A 40 -5.84 23.83 -4.48
N MET A 41 -4.61 23.89 -5.00
CA MET A 41 -3.42 24.29 -4.26
C MET A 41 -3.08 23.37 -3.07
N GLU A 42 -3.49 22.10 -3.17
CA GLU A 42 -3.28 21.05 -2.18
C GLU A 42 -2.62 19.82 -2.80
N LEU A 43 -2.00 18.98 -1.95
CA LEU A 43 -1.45 17.70 -2.38
C LEU A 43 -2.54 16.88 -3.06
N ASN A 44 -2.32 16.55 -4.32
CA ASN A 44 -3.28 15.77 -5.08
C ASN A 44 -3.54 14.40 -4.44
N ASN A 45 -4.80 13.99 -4.37
CA ASN A 45 -5.19 12.73 -3.73
C ASN A 45 -4.55 11.50 -4.41
N GLY A 46 -4.51 11.45 -5.74
CA GLY A 46 -3.82 10.38 -6.48
C GLY A 46 -2.30 10.45 -6.32
N ARG A 47 -1.75 11.66 -6.21
CA ARG A 47 -0.34 11.87 -5.88
C ARG A 47 0.00 11.36 -4.49
N THR A 48 -0.89 11.46 -3.52
CA THR A 48 -0.70 10.92 -2.16
C THR A 48 -0.38 9.42 -2.20
N LEU A 49 -1.16 8.62 -2.94
CA LEU A 49 -0.89 7.19 -3.12
C LEU A 49 0.45 6.94 -3.82
N THR A 50 0.77 7.73 -4.83
CA THR A 50 2.05 7.64 -5.53
C THR A 50 3.24 7.97 -4.61
N LEU A 51 3.08 8.91 -3.68
CA LEU A 51 4.11 9.24 -2.70
C LEU A 51 4.26 8.12 -1.66
N TYR A 52 3.16 7.47 -1.25
CA TYR A 52 3.22 6.30 -0.38
C TYR A 52 4.07 5.18 -0.95
N ASP A 53 4.16 5.03 -2.28
CA ASP A 53 5.06 4.05 -2.89
C ASP A 53 6.52 4.26 -2.49
N LEU A 54 6.96 5.50 -2.24
CA LEU A 54 8.31 5.79 -1.75
C LEU A 54 8.56 5.04 -0.43
N GLY A 55 7.67 5.21 0.56
CA GLY A 55 7.80 4.50 1.83
C GLY A 55 7.72 2.98 1.68
N ARG A 56 6.80 2.48 0.84
CA ARG A 56 6.56 1.05 0.70
C ARG A 56 7.71 0.31 0.00
N MET A 57 8.26 0.89 -1.07
CA MET A 57 9.39 0.28 -1.77
C MET A 57 10.65 0.27 -0.91
N ILE A 58 10.92 1.34 -0.16
CA ILE A 58 12.06 1.34 0.76
C ILE A 58 11.85 0.34 1.90
N LEU A 59 10.64 0.25 2.47
CA LEU A 59 10.33 -0.76 3.47
C LEU A 59 10.67 -2.16 2.93
N PHE A 60 10.15 -2.52 1.75
CA PHE A 60 10.39 -3.83 1.11
C PHE A 60 11.87 -4.14 0.87
N MET A 61 12.69 -3.15 0.51
CA MET A 61 14.13 -3.32 0.40
C MET A 61 14.77 -3.60 1.77
N ARG A 62 14.36 -2.85 2.80
CA ARG A 62 14.95 -2.95 4.15
C ARG A 62 14.56 -4.21 4.91
N ILE A 63 13.40 -4.80 4.62
CA ILE A 63 12.94 -6.09 5.19
C ILE A 63 13.35 -7.30 4.33
N GLY A 64 14.10 -7.09 3.23
CA GLY A 64 14.62 -8.17 2.38
C GLY A 64 13.62 -8.84 1.44
N VAL A 65 12.37 -8.34 1.37
CA VAL A 65 11.32 -8.90 0.49
C VAL A 65 11.71 -8.78 -0.99
N VAL A 66 12.40 -7.72 -1.40
CA VAL A 66 12.81 -7.54 -2.81
C VAL A 66 13.70 -8.69 -3.30
N ASP A 67 14.62 -9.17 -2.47
CA ASP A 67 15.53 -10.27 -2.82
C ASP A 67 14.77 -11.60 -2.99
N VAL A 68 13.82 -11.86 -2.08
CA VAL A 68 12.92 -13.01 -2.14
C VAL A 68 12.09 -12.98 -3.42
N MET A 69 11.41 -11.86 -3.68
CA MET A 69 10.57 -11.70 -4.86
C MET A 69 11.35 -11.91 -6.15
N LYS A 70 12.60 -11.41 -6.22
CA LYS A 70 13.48 -11.61 -7.38
C LYS A 70 13.88 -13.07 -7.55
N ARG A 71 14.26 -13.75 -6.47
CA ARG A 71 14.68 -15.17 -6.49
C ARG A 71 13.53 -16.08 -6.94
N GLU A 72 12.34 -15.87 -6.38
CA GLU A 72 11.14 -16.66 -6.69
C GLU A 72 10.44 -16.25 -8.01
N LYS A 73 10.92 -15.17 -8.66
CA LYS A 73 10.31 -14.58 -9.86
C LYS A 73 8.84 -14.17 -9.61
N TRP A 74 8.59 -13.62 -8.42
CA TRP A 74 7.30 -13.12 -8.00
C TRP A 74 7.19 -11.61 -8.21
N ALA A 75 5.96 -11.13 -8.32
CA ALA A 75 5.62 -9.70 -8.41
C ALA A 75 4.57 -9.32 -7.36
N GLY A 76 4.67 -8.09 -6.85
CA GLY A 76 3.68 -7.53 -5.93
C GLY A 76 2.65 -6.72 -6.70
N THR A 77 1.38 -6.82 -6.33
CA THR A 77 0.31 -6.01 -6.91
C THR A 77 -0.59 -5.43 -5.82
N ILE A 78 -1.13 -4.23 -6.05
CA ILE A 78 -2.14 -3.64 -5.17
C ILE A 78 -3.49 -4.24 -5.56
N ALA A 79 -4.13 -4.96 -4.63
CA ALA A 79 -5.46 -5.51 -4.84
C ALA A 79 -6.57 -4.58 -4.29
N GLY A 80 -6.20 -3.58 -3.48
CA GLY A 80 -7.13 -2.58 -2.97
C GLY A 80 -6.48 -1.61 -2.00
N ALA A 81 -7.13 -0.48 -1.80
CA ALA A 81 -6.70 0.56 -0.89
C ALA A 81 -7.92 1.18 -0.18
N SER A 82 -7.73 1.55 1.09
CA SER A 82 -8.66 2.36 1.86
C SER A 82 -7.90 3.56 2.40
N VAL A 83 -8.30 4.77 1.99
CA VAL A 83 -7.54 6.00 2.27
C VAL A 83 -8.41 6.98 3.03
N ARG A 84 -7.83 7.58 4.07
CA ARG A 84 -8.42 8.67 4.84
C ARG A 84 -7.57 9.92 4.66
N TYR A 85 -8.21 11.02 4.27
CA TYR A 85 -7.62 12.35 4.22
C TYR A 85 -8.20 13.17 5.37
N ARG A 86 -7.35 13.69 6.25
CA ARG A 86 -7.77 14.37 7.50
C ARG A 86 -7.29 15.82 7.57
N ALA A 87 -6.16 16.15 6.96
CA ALA A 87 -5.68 17.52 6.89
C ALA A 87 -4.99 17.79 5.56
N ARG A 88 -5.16 19.02 5.06
CA ARG A 88 -4.58 19.51 3.81
C ARG A 88 -3.07 19.54 3.92
N VAL A 89 -2.36 19.19 2.84
CA VAL A 89 -0.91 19.34 2.69
C VAL A 89 -0.66 20.36 1.58
N ARG A 90 0.17 21.36 1.85
CA ARG A 90 0.44 22.46 0.93
C ARG A 90 1.84 22.35 0.34
N MET A 91 2.08 23.14 -0.70
CA MET A 91 3.39 23.26 -1.32
C MET A 91 4.45 23.61 -0.27
N PHE A 92 5.58 22.90 -0.33
CA PHE A 92 6.73 22.96 0.58
C PHE A 92 6.50 22.47 2.02
N ASP A 93 5.32 21.92 2.33
CA ASP A 93 5.14 21.20 3.59
C ASP A 93 6.14 20.03 3.66
N ARG A 94 6.75 19.89 4.84
CA ARG A 94 7.57 18.73 5.19
C ARG A 94 6.65 17.64 5.73
N ILE A 95 6.83 16.43 5.20
CA ILE A 95 5.99 15.27 5.49
C ILE A 95 6.88 14.18 6.06
N ASP A 96 6.60 13.77 7.30
CA ASP A 96 7.11 12.53 7.86
C ASP A 96 6.17 11.40 7.44
N MET A 97 6.71 10.39 6.74
CA MET A 97 5.97 9.24 6.26
C MET A 97 6.37 8.02 7.06
N ARG A 98 5.37 7.34 7.64
CA ARG A 98 5.51 6.06 8.35
C ARG A 98 4.90 4.96 7.51
N THR A 99 5.54 3.81 7.43
CA THR A 99 5.09 2.68 6.62
C THR A 99 5.50 1.37 7.28
N ARG A 100 4.54 0.46 7.48
CA ARG A 100 4.81 -0.88 8.06
C ARG A 100 3.88 -1.93 7.47
N VAL A 101 4.36 -3.18 7.45
CA VAL A 101 3.48 -4.34 7.30
C VAL A 101 2.70 -4.51 8.60
N VAL A 102 1.39 -4.69 8.50
CA VAL A 102 0.55 -4.99 9.67
C VAL A 102 0.45 -6.49 9.87
N GLY A 103 0.30 -7.25 8.79
CA GLY A 103 0.11 -8.70 8.80
C GLY A 103 -0.47 -9.15 7.46
N TRP A 104 -0.96 -10.38 7.39
CA TRP A 104 -1.56 -10.97 6.21
C TRP A 104 -2.66 -11.97 6.58
N ASP A 105 -3.58 -12.17 5.66
CA ASP A 105 -4.50 -13.32 5.66
C ASP A 105 -3.98 -14.40 4.70
N ASP A 106 -4.82 -15.37 4.32
CA ASP A 106 -4.44 -16.45 3.40
C ASP A 106 -3.94 -15.97 2.02
N ARG A 107 -4.40 -14.81 1.56
CA ARG A 107 -4.22 -14.31 0.19
C ARG A 107 -3.53 -12.95 0.09
N PHE A 108 -3.67 -12.10 1.09
CA PHE A 108 -3.29 -10.70 1.01
C PHE A 108 -2.42 -10.25 2.18
N LEU A 109 -1.38 -9.49 1.84
CA LEU A 109 -0.52 -8.76 2.76
C LEU A 109 -1.07 -7.35 2.98
N TYR A 110 -1.26 -6.95 4.23
CA TYR A 110 -1.77 -5.65 4.65
C TYR A 110 -0.64 -4.73 5.10
N ILE A 111 -0.62 -3.53 4.53
CA ILE A 111 0.38 -2.49 4.80
C ILE A 111 -0.38 -1.23 5.17
N GLU A 112 0.05 -0.55 6.22
CA GLU A 112 -0.47 0.76 6.55
C GLU A 112 0.61 1.83 6.39
N GLN A 113 0.16 3.00 5.93
CA GLN A 113 1.03 4.12 5.66
C GLN A 113 0.36 5.41 6.12
N GLY A 114 1.12 6.25 6.82
CA GLY A 114 0.64 7.54 7.30
C GLY A 114 1.57 8.67 6.93
N MET A 115 0.99 9.80 6.53
CA MET A 115 1.70 11.07 6.35
C MET A 115 1.41 11.99 7.52
N TRP A 116 2.47 12.59 8.06
CA TRP A 116 2.43 13.48 9.21
C TRP A 116 3.06 14.81 8.88
N ARG A 117 2.45 15.89 9.35
CA ARG A 117 3.04 17.23 9.40
C ARG A 117 3.11 17.64 10.87
N GLY A 118 4.29 17.53 11.46
CA GLY A 118 4.44 17.61 12.91
C GLY A 118 3.60 16.51 13.59
N GLU A 119 2.76 16.90 14.54
CA GLU A 119 1.87 15.96 15.26
C GLU A 119 0.57 15.66 14.52
N THR A 120 0.29 16.34 13.39
CA THR A 120 -0.94 16.14 12.64
C THR A 120 -0.77 15.02 11.61
N CYS A 121 -1.52 13.93 11.77
CA CYS A 121 -1.70 12.93 10.71
C CYS A 121 -2.60 13.50 9.60
N THR A 122 -2.00 13.77 8.45
CA THR A 122 -2.67 14.44 7.32
C THR A 122 -3.43 13.44 6.46
N SER A 123 -2.88 12.26 6.26
CA SER A 123 -3.56 11.13 5.62
C SER A 123 -3.08 9.79 6.16
N HIS A 124 -3.92 8.77 6.00
CA HIS A 124 -3.62 7.38 6.32
C HIS A 124 -4.17 6.45 5.24
N ALA A 125 -3.38 5.48 4.79
CA ALA A 125 -3.78 4.49 3.81
C ALA A 125 -3.55 3.09 4.35
N LEU A 126 -4.59 2.24 4.28
CA LEU A 126 -4.47 0.79 4.35
C LEU A 126 -4.41 0.26 2.91
N LEU A 127 -3.42 -0.58 2.63
CA LEU A 127 -3.25 -1.25 1.36
C LEU A 127 -3.35 -2.75 1.57
N ARG A 128 -4.15 -3.43 0.74
CA ARG A 128 -4.04 -4.88 0.55
C ARG A 128 -3.23 -5.17 -0.71
N THR A 129 -2.28 -6.07 -0.57
CA THR A 129 -1.35 -6.42 -1.64
C THR A 129 -1.33 -7.92 -1.82
N ALA A 130 -1.14 -8.35 -3.06
CA ALA A 130 -1.04 -9.76 -3.43
C ALA A 130 0.34 -10.03 -4.02
N VAL A 131 0.80 -11.26 -3.85
CA VAL A 131 1.99 -11.79 -4.50
C VAL A 131 1.55 -12.65 -5.68
N THR A 132 2.13 -12.44 -6.85
CA THR A 132 1.84 -13.21 -8.06
C THR A 132 3.09 -13.84 -8.63
N SER A 133 2.91 -14.97 -9.29
CA SER A 133 3.92 -15.67 -10.08
C SER A 133 3.41 -15.83 -11.52
N LYS A 134 4.21 -16.47 -12.38
CA LYS A 134 3.74 -16.86 -13.73
C LYS A 134 2.54 -17.82 -13.70
N ALA A 135 2.35 -18.56 -12.60
CA ALA A 135 1.23 -19.49 -12.42
C ALA A 135 -0.02 -18.83 -11.80
N GLY A 136 0.04 -17.54 -11.44
CA GLY A 136 -1.06 -16.81 -10.81
C GLY A 136 -0.76 -16.37 -9.39
N LEU A 137 -1.81 -16.21 -8.58
CA LEU A 137 -1.72 -15.75 -7.19
C LEU A 137 -0.92 -16.74 -6.32
N VAL A 138 0.00 -16.24 -5.50
CA VAL A 138 0.78 -17.03 -4.54
C VAL A 138 0.12 -16.90 -3.15
N PRO A 139 -0.26 -18.01 -2.51
CA PRO A 139 -0.78 -17.98 -1.14
C PRO A 139 0.23 -17.42 -0.14
N MET A 140 -0.23 -16.67 0.85
CA MET A 140 0.67 -16.07 1.84
C MET A 140 1.37 -17.11 2.73
N ALA A 141 0.81 -18.31 2.87
CA ALA A 141 1.47 -19.44 3.50
C ALA A 141 2.76 -19.86 2.76
N ASP A 142 2.76 -19.79 1.43
CA ASP A 142 3.95 -20.12 0.63
C ASP A 142 4.97 -18.97 0.65
N VAL A 143 4.50 -17.73 0.70
CA VAL A 143 5.36 -16.55 0.96
C VAL A 143 6.04 -16.68 2.33
N ALA A 144 5.30 -17.07 3.36
CA ALA A 144 5.84 -17.26 4.71
C ALA A 144 6.92 -18.36 4.75
N LYS A 145 6.72 -19.48 4.04
CA LYS A 145 7.72 -20.57 3.95
C LYS A 145 9.07 -20.10 3.40
N VAL A 146 9.07 -19.25 2.36
CA VAL A 146 10.32 -18.72 1.77
C VAL A 146 10.94 -17.58 2.58
N MET A 147 10.25 -17.12 3.62
CA MET A 147 10.68 -16.14 4.61
C MET A 147 10.88 -16.80 5.99
N ASP A 148 11.49 -17.99 5.99
CA ASP A 148 11.85 -18.76 7.19
C ASP A 148 10.66 -19.13 8.09
N GLY A 149 9.48 -19.35 7.50
CA GLY A 149 8.29 -19.79 8.22
C GLY A 149 7.67 -18.72 9.13
N VAL A 150 7.95 -17.45 8.86
CA VAL A 150 7.45 -16.31 9.66
C VAL A 150 5.93 -16.36 9.83
N GLN A 151 5.46 -16.09 11.04
CA GLN A 151 4.04 -16.06 11.37
C GLN A 151 3.50 -14.64 11.30
N SER A 152 2.26 -14.52 10.80
CA SER A 152 1.57 -13.23 10.83
C SER A 152 1.06 -12.94 12.24
N PRO A 153 1.21 -11.70 12.75
CA PRO A 153 0.44 -11.28 13.90
C PRO A 153 -1.06 -11.29 13.55
N PRO A 154 -1.95 -11.42 14.55
CA PRO A 154 -3.38 -11.25 14.32
C PRO A 154 -3.64 -9.85 13.75
N LEU A 155 -4.43 -9.79 12.67
CA LEU A 155 -4.84 -8.52 12.09
C LEU A 155 -5.74 -7.77 13.08
N PRO A 156 -5.53 -6.45 13.29
CA PRO A 156 -6.47 -5.63 14.04
C PRO A 156 -7.89 -5.71 13.47
N ASP A 157 -8.90 -5.70 14.34
CA ASP A 157 -10.31 -5.88 13.96
C ASP A 157 -10.74 -4.98 12.80
N TRP A 158 -10.35 -3.70 12.81
CA TRP A 158 -10.73 -2.76 11.75
C TRP A 158 -10.18 -3.15 10.37
N ILE A 159 -9.04 -3.85 10.29
CA ILE A 159 -8.48 -4.39 9.04
C ILE A 159 -9.23 -5.66 8.63
N ALA A 160 -9.47 -6.57 9.57
CA ALA A 160 -10.20 -7.81 9.33
C ALA A 160 -11.64 -7.53 8.83
N GLU A 161 -12.32 -6.58 9.48
CA GLU A 161 -13.66 -6.13 9.09
C GLU A 161 -13.65 -5.43 7.72
N TRP A 162 -12.63 -4.64 7.42
CA TRP A 162 -12.47 -4.05 6.08
C TRP A 162 -12.24 -5.14 5.01
N ALA A 163 -11.40 -6.13 5.29
CA ALA A 163 -11.15 -7.26 4.39
C ALA A 163 -12.43 -8.07 4.13
N ARG A 164 -13.21 -8.34 5.18
CA ARG A 164 -14.51 -9.01 5.08
C ARG A 164 -15.50 -8.20 4.26
N ALA A 165 -15.59 -6.89 4.48
CA ALA A 165 -16.43 -6.00 3.68
C ALA A 165 -16.01 -5.99 2.21
N GLU A 166 -14.72 -5.98 1.93
CA GLU A 166 -14.18 -5.99 0.58
C GLU A 166 -14.43 -7.33 -0.13
N ALA A 167 -14.42 -8.47 0.59
CA ALA A 167 -14.77 -9.77 0.03
C ALA A 167 -16.24 -9.87 -0.40
N MET A 168 -17.13 -9.05 0.17
CA MET A 168 -18.53 -8.97 -0.23
C MET A 168 -18.75 -8.05 -1.44
N ARG A 169 -17.74 -7.28 -1.88
CA ARG A 169 -17.88 -6.39 -3.03
C ARG A 169 -17.97 -7.21 -4.32
N PRO A 170 -19.05 -7.08 -5.12
CA PRO A 170 -19.13 -7.78 -6.40
C PRO A 170 -18.08 -7.27 -7.39
N TRP A 171 -17.59 -8.18 -8.23
CA TRP A 171 -16.67 -7.84 -9.31
C TRP A 171 -17.07 -8.55 -10.62
N PRO A 172 -17.32 -7.82 -11.72
CA PRO A 172 -17.35 -6.36 -11.81
C PRO A 172 -18.49 -5.77 -10.95
N PRO A 173 -18.30 -4.58 -10.34
CA PRO A 173 -19.34 -3.94 -9.54
C PRO A 173 -20.45 -3.35 -10.44
N MET A 174 -21.54 -2.88 -9.81
CA MET A 174 -22.63 -2.14 -10.47
C MET A 174 -23.36 -2.92 -11.59
N GLN A 175 -23.47 -4.24 -11.47
CA GLN A 175 -24.21 -5.07 -12.44
C GLN A 175 -25.73 -5.05 -12.22
N ASP A 176 -26.21 -4.37 -11.18
CA ASP A 176 -27.60 -4.38 -10.72
C ASP A 176 -28.60 -3.81 -11.75
N GLN A 177 -28.14 -3.01 -12.72
CA GLN A 177 -28.98 -2.39 -13.77
C GLN A 177 -28.97 -3.13 -15.12
N LEU A 178 -28.17 -4.19 -15.27
CA LEU A 178 -28.01 -4.93 -16.53
C LEU A 178 -28.91 -6.18 -16.64
N ALA A 179 -29.69 -6.49 -15.59
CA ALA A 179 -30.72 -7.52 -15.69
C ALA A 179 -31.84 -7.07 -16.65
N PRO A 180 -32.20 -7.87 -17.68
CA PRO A 180 -33.19 -7.44 -18.65
C PRO A 180 -34.57 -7.23 -17.99
N LYS A 181 -35.23 -6.13 -18.34
CA LYS A 181 -36.67 -5.91 -18.13
C LYS A 181 -37.47 -6.89 -18.99
N LEU A 182 -37.44 -8.17 -18.68
CA LEU A 182 -38.23 -9.21 -19.34
C LEU A 182 -39.33 -9.69 -18.38
N ALA A 183 -40.27 -8.80 -18.06
CA ALA A 183 -41.55 -9.15 -17.43
C ALA A 183 -42.52 -7.94 -17.48
N ALA A 184 -42.76 -7.37 -18.65
CA ALA A 184 -43.83 -6.38 -18.84
C ALA A 184 -44.28 -6.32 -20.30
N GLN A 185 -44.66 -7.47 -20.86
CA GLN A 185 -45.60 -7.56 -21.98
C GLN A 185 -46.49 -8.77 -21.68
N GLY A 186 -47.54 -8.51 -20.90
CA GLY A 186 -48.73 -9.34 -20.78
C GLY A 186 -49.90 -8.56 -21.34
#